data_AF-A0A7V0M045-F1
#
_entry.id   AF-A0A7V0M045-F1
#
_cell.length_a   1.000
_cell.length_b   1.000
_cell.length_c   1.000
_cell.angle_alpha   90.00
_cell.angle_beta   90.00
_cell.angle_gamma   90.00
#
_symmetry.space_group_name_H-M   'P 1'
#
loop_
_entity.id
_entity.type
_entity.pdbx_description
1 polymer ?
#
loop_
_entity_poly.entity_id
_entity_poly.type
_entity_poly.pdbx_seq_one_letter_code
_entity_poly.pdbx_strand_id
1 'polypeptide(L)'
;MKRIFSFIWILLVFATLTQAKEIRLSYELSLSHPENHIFGVNVMIRNNSQKFLELTMPAWTPGTYELQDHARNMFQFTALNEKGDTLSTSRMDFDTWKITASGSKNITITYKVLGLYPDAAAC
;
A
#
# COMPACT_ATOMS: atom_id res chain seq x y z
N MET A 1 -34.50 -40.87 3.83
CA MET A 1 -34.04 -40.11 2.64
C MET A 1 -34.13 -38.59 2.82
N LYS A 2 -35.21 -38.01 3.36
CA LYS A 2 -35.34 -36.55 3.63
C LYS A 2 -34.26 -35.95 4.56
N ARG A 3 -33.77 -36.72 5.55
CA ARG A 3 -32.73 -36.27 6.50
C ARG A 3 -31.33 -36.11 5.87
N ILE A 4 -30.98 -36.97 4.91
CA ILE A 4 -29.70 -36.87 4.17
C ILE A 4 -29.71 -35.68 3.21
N PHE A 5 -30.85 -35.45 2.52
CA PHE A 5 -31.03 -34.25 1.69
C PHE A 5 -30.97 -32.96 2.50
N SER A 6 -31.53 -32.95 3.72
CA SER A 6 -31.46 -31.81 4.64
C SER A 6 -30.04 -31.56 5.16
N PHE A 7 -29.24 -32.60 5.39
CA PHE A 7 -27.85 -32.46 5.82
C PHE A 7 -26.96 -31.93 4.69
N ILE A 8 -27.17 -32.39 3.45
CA ILE A 8 -26.45 -31.88 2.27
C ILE A 8 -26.80 -30.41 2.01
N TRP A 9 -28.06 -30.00 2.22
CA TRP A 9 -28.48 -28.61 2.07
C TRP A 9 -27.88 -27.70 3.16
N ILE A 10 -27.78 -28.19 4.42
CA ILE A 10 -27.10 -27.49 5.51
C ILE A 10 -25.58 -27.36 5.25
N LEU A 11 -24.95 -28.38 4.65
CA LEU A 11 -23.52 -28.35 4.31
C LEU A 11 -23.23 -27.38 3.14
N LEU A 12 -24.15 -27.25 2.18
CA LEU A 12 -24.04 -26.32 1.04
C LEU A 12 -24.25 -24.86 1.44
N VAL A 13 -25.09 -24.58 2.44
CA VAL A 13 -25.29 -23.23 2.99
C VAL A 13 -24.09 -22.74 3.80
N PHE A 14 -23.30 -23.64 4.39
CA PHE A 14 -22.10 -23.26 5.15
C PHE A 14 -20.91 -22.86 4.27
N ALA A 15 -20.87 -23.35 3.02
CA ALA A 15 -19.76 -23.11 2.09
C ALA A 15 -19.74 -21.70 1.47
N THR A 16 -20.77 -20.88 1.65
CA THR A 16 -20.89 -19.56 0.98
C THR A 16 -20.42 -18.37 1.81
N LEU A 17 -20.01 -18.56 3.07
CA LEU A 17 -19.81 -17.46 4.02
C LEU A 17 -18.38 -16.89 4.11
N THR A 18 -17.42 -17.38 3.35
CA THR A 18 -16.02 -16.91 3.44
C THR A 18 -15.47 -16.46 2.10
N GLN A 19 -15.97 -15.32 1.61
CA GLN A 19 -15.27 -14.57 0.57
C GLN A 19 -14.16 -13.74 1.22
N ALA A 20 -12.90 -14.19 1.09
CA ALA A 20 -11.75 -13.39 1.50
C ALA A 20 -11.64 -12.17 0.58
N LYS A 21 -11.78 -10.97 1.15
CA LYS A 21 -11.63 -9.73 0.40
C LYS A 21 -10.15 -9.41 0.28
N GLU A 22 -9.58 -9.63 -0.90
CA GLU A 22 -8.17 -9.33 -1.16
C GLU A 22 -7.88 -7.83 -1.05
N ILE A 23 -6.75 -7.49 -0.42
CA ILE A 23 -6.22 -6.13 -0.43
C ILE A 23 -5.87 -5.79 -1.86
N ARG A 24 -6.41 -4.67 -2.35
CA ARG A 24 -6.07 -4.15 -3.68
C ARG A 24 -5.22 -2.92 -3.55
N LEU A 25 -4.12 -2.90 -4.29
CA LEU A 25 -3.15 -1.83 -4.32
C LEU A 25 -3.16 -1.20 -5.70
N SER A 26 -3.18 0.13 -5.78
CA SER A 26 -3.09 0.87 -7.03
C SER A 26 -2.19 2.07 -6.84
N TYR A 27 -1.39 2.37 -7.85
CA TYR A 27 -0.44 3.47 -7.83
C TYR A 27 -0.79 4.45 -8.93
N GLU A 28 -0.73 5.72 -8.61
CA GLU A 28 -0.83 6.81 -9.56
C GLU A 28 0.41 7.67 -9.41
N LEU A 29 1.08 7.93 -10.54
CA LEU A 29 2.25 8.80 -10.61
C LEU A 29 1.86 10.09 -11.32
N SER A 30 2.28 11.21 -10.75
CA SER A 30 2.04 12.54 -11.29
C SER A 30 3.35 13.32 -11.43
N LEU A 31 3.57 13.87 -12.63
CA LEU A 31 4.67 14.77 -12.95
C LEU A 31 4.24 16.21 -12.63
N SER A 32 4.09 16.51 -11.34
CA SER A 32 3.58 17.83 -10.91
C SER A 32 4.58 18.97 -11.13
N HIS A 33 5.88 18.69 -10.98
CA HIS A 33 6.96 19.68 -11.10
C HIS A 33 8.17 19.05 -11.82
N PRO A 34 8.06 18.77 -13.14
CA PRO A 34 9.13 18.13 -13.90
C PRO A 34 10.43 18.94 -13.90
N GLU A 35 10.34 20.28 -13.86
CA GLU A 35 11.48 21.20 -13.79
C GLU A 35 12.31 21.05 -12.51
N ASN A 36 11.69 20.54 -11.45
CA ASN A 36 12.32 20.29 -10.15
C ASN A 36 12.65 18.81 -9.94
N HIS A 37 12.42 17.95 -10.93
CA HIS A 37 12.54 16.50 -10.83
C HIS A 37 11.69 15.89 -9.70
N ILE A 38 10.52 16.48 -9.38
CA ILE A 38 9.65 16.01 -8.30
C ILE A 38 8.46 15.25 -8.88
N PHE A 39 8.29 14.02 -8.40
CA PHE A 39 7.19 13.13 -8.74
C PHE A 39 6.23 13.02 -7.55
N GLY A 40 4.94 13.18 -7.77
CA GLY A 40 3.91 12.87 -6.78
C GLY A 40 3.45 11.44 -6.96
N VAL A 41 3.36 10.68 -5.87
CA VAL A 41 2.87 9.31 -5.87
C VAL A 41 1.67 9.20 -4.94
N ASN A 42 0.58 8.66 -5.49
CA ASN A 42 -0.60 8.27 -4.71
C ASN A 42 -0.70 6.74 -4.69
N VAL A 43 -0.74 6.16 -3.50
CA VAL A 43 -0.97 4.74 -3.29
C VAL A 43 -2.35 4.56 -2.71
N MET A 44 -3.22 3.90 -3.46
CA MET A 44 -4.59 3.59 -3.05
C MET A 44 -4.65 2.14 -2.56
N ILE A 45 -4.89 1.97 -1.27
CA ILE A 45 -5.10 0.69 -0.62
C ILE A 45 -6.60 0.51 -0.42
N ARG A 46 -7.18 -0.54 -1.00
CA ARG A 46 -8.59 -0.89 -0.83
C ARG A 46 -8.73 -2.24 -0.15
N ASN A 47 -9.86 -2.42 0.53
CA ASN A 47 -10.22 -3.64 1.26
C ASN A 47 -9.28 -3.95 2.44
N ASN A 48 -8.69 -2.91 3.03
CA ASN A 48 -7.93 -3.10 4.26
C ASN A 48 -8.82 -3.65 5.39
N SER A 49 -8.32 -4.68 6.06
CA SER A 49 -8.91 -5.28 7.27
C SER A 49 -7.96 -5.18 8.47
N GLN A 50 -6.75 -4.69 8.27
CA GLN A 50 -5.72 -4.60 9.28
C GLN A 50 -5.87 -3.31 10.11
N LYS A 51 -5.56 -3.40 11.40
CA LYS A 51 -5.51 -2.23 12.30
C LYS A 51 -4.28 -1.37 12.06
N PHE A 52 -3.18 -2.02 11.67
CA PHE A 52 -1.90 -1.40 11.35
C PHE A 52 -1.48 -1.85 9.96
N LEU A 53 -0.93 -0.93 9.19
CA LEU A 53 -0.29 -1.21 7.91
C LEU A 53 1.16 -0.79 8.00
N GLU A 54 2.03 -1.59 7.42
CA GLU A 54 3.44 -1.27 7.25
C GLU A 54 3.70 -1.17 5.75
N LEU A 55 4.20 -0.02 5.32
CA LEU A 55 4.65 0.19 3.94
C LEU A 55 6.15 0.37 3.94
N THR A 56 6.82 -0.46 3.15
CA THR A 56 8.27 -0.44 2.99
C THR A 56 8.61 -0.07 1.55
N MET A 57 9.50 0.90 1.39
CA MET A 57 10.14 1.16 0.11
C MET A 57 11.24 0.11 -0.10
N PRO A 58 11.31 -0.58 -1.25
CA PRO A 58 12.37 -1.55 -1.50
C PRO A 58 13.76 -0.92 -1.37
N ALA A 59 14.69 -1.63 -0.72
CA ALA A 59 16.08 -1.20 -0.55
C ALA A 59 17.02 -1.64 -1.70
N TRP A 60 16.49 -2.23 -2.76
CA TRP A 60 17.25 -2.65 -3.95
C TRP A 60 16.31 -2.82 -5.14
N THR A 61 16.88 -2.77 -6.34
CA THR A 61 16.15 -3.01 -7.61
C THR A 61 16.74 -4.23 -8.31
N PRO A 62 15.91 -5.19 -8.80
CA PRO A 62 16.41 -6.32 -9.57
C PRO A 62 17.30 -5.91 -10.75
N GLY A 63 18.46 -6.55 -10.86
CA GLY A 63 19.51 -6.20 -11.83
C GLY A 63 20.71 -5.51 -11.18
N THR A 64 20.51 -4.82 -10.06
CA THR A 64 21.57 -4.19 -9.26
C THR A 64 21.62 -4.87 -7.89
N TYR A 65 22.68 -5.64 -7.63
CA TYR A 65 22.88 -6.34 -6.36
C TYR A 65 23.56 -5.45 -5.31
N GLU A 66 23.10 -4.21 -5.20
CA GLU A 66 23.58 -3.23 -4.24
C GLU A 66 22.39 -2.72 -3.41
N LEU A 67 22.62 -2.49 -2.12
CA LEU A 67 21.63 -1.84 -1.26
C LEU A 67 21.60 -0.34 -1.58
N GLN A 68 20.41 0.17 -1.86
CA GLN A 68 20.14 1.57 -2.19
C GLN A 68 19.07 2.12 -1.26
N ASP A 69 19.38 3.23 -0.60
CA ASP A 69 18.40 3.96 0.21
C ASP A 69 17.51 4.82 -0.71
N HIS A 70 16.55 4.19 -1.38
CA HIS A 70 15.58 4.90 -2.22
C HIS A 70 14.65 5.80 -1.39
N ALA A 71 14.43 5.44 -0.12
CA ALA A 71 13.55 6.15 0.80
C ALA A 71 14.08 7.53 1.20
N ARG A 72 15.39 7.78 1.11
CA ARG A 72 16.01 9.09 1.36
C ARG A 72 15.40 10.23 0.53
N ASN A 73 14.92 9.93 -0.68
CA ASN A 73 14.40 10.91 -1.62
C ASN A 73 12.88 11.10 -1.47
N MET A 74 12.24 10.37 -0.55
CA MET A 74 10.82 10.52 -0.25
C MET A 74 10.59 11.63 0.79
N PHE A 75 9.59 12.47 0.52
CA PHE A 75 9.17 13.52 1.45
C PHE A 75 7.67 13.75 1.37
N GLN A 76 7.13 14.50 2.35
CA GLN A 76 5.70 14.80 2.45
C GLN A 76 4.80 13.55 2.51
N PHE A 77 5.27 12.49 3.18
CA PHE A 77 4.49 11.27 3.38
C PHE A 77 3.26 11.55 4.26
N THR A 78 2.07 11.26 3.73
CA THR A 78 0.79 11.43 4.40
C THR A 78 -0.09 10.22 4.13
N ALA A 79 -0.89 9.79 5.11
CA ALA A 79 -1.93 8.78 4.92
C ALA A 79 -3.29 9.39 5.24
N LEU A 80 -4.27 9.16 4.37
CA LEU A 80 -5.62 9.68 4.46
C LEU A 80 -6.64 8.54 4.46
N ASN A 81 -7.71 8.66 5.23
CA ASN A 81 -8.83 7.73 5.17
C ASN A 81 -9.79 8.05 4.02
N GLU A 82 -10.85 7.25 3.89
CA GLU A 82 -11.92 7.47 2.90
C GLU A 82 -12.68 8.81 3.02
N LYS A 83 -12.58 9.51 4.16
CA LYS A 83 -13.20 10.81 4.41
C LYS A 83 -12.24 11.99 4.16
N GLY A 84 -10.96 11.71 3.88
CA GLY A 84 -9.91 12.71 3.76
C GLY A 84 -9.26 13.11 5.10
N ASP A 85 -9.57 12.43 6.21
CA ASP A 85 -8.92 12.68 7.49
C ASP A 85 -7.52 12.05 7.50
N THR A 86 -6.55 12.78 8.07
CA THR A 86 -5.18 12.29 8.24
C THR A 86 -5.12 11.16 9.25
N LEU A 87 -4.57 10.02 8.82
CA LEU A 87 -4.25 8.88 9.68
C LEU A 87 -2.90 9.09 10.35
N SER A 88 -2.76 8.57 11.57
CA SER A 88 -1.49 8.62 12.30
C SER A 88 -0.46 7.73 11.61
N THR A 89 0.71 8.31 11.34
CA THR A 89 1.84 7.62 10.72
C THR A 89 3.10 7.81 11.56
N SER A 90 3.93 6.78 11.62
CA SER A 90 5.23 6.80 12.29
C SER A 90 6.25 6.08 11.42
N ARG A 91 7.40 6.70 11.20
CA ARG A 91 8.52 6.05 10.50
C ARG A 91 9.20 5.08 11.47
N MET A 92 9.31 3.81 11.09
CA MET A 92 9.87 2.74 11.92
C MET A 92 11.39 2.62 11.78
N ASP A 93 11.90 2.81 10.56
CA ASP A 93 13.32 2.74 10.19
C ASP A 93 13.59 3.67 8.99
N PHE A 94 14.63 3.40 8.18
CA PHE A 94 14.97 4.27 7.05
C PHE A 94 14.02 4.11 5.86
N ASP A 95 13.28 3.01 5.69
CA ASP A 95 12.46 2.76 4.50
C ASP A 95 11.01 2.31 4.79
N THR A 96 10.63 2.21 6.07
CA THR A 96 9.36 1.65 6.51
C THR A 96 8.52 2.64 7.31
N TRP A 97 7.25 2.77 6.93
CA TRP A 97 6.23 3.58 7.59
C TRP A 97 5.13 2.70 8.16
N LYS A 98 4.84 2.88 9.44
CA LYS A 98 3.68 2.30 10.11
C LYS A 98 2.51 3.28 10.09
N ILE A 99 1.36 2.81 9.65
CA ILE A 99 0.11 3.57 9.56
C ILE A 99 -0.92 2.93 10.48
N THR A 100 -1.54 3.74 11.33
CA THR A 100 -2.68 3.30 12.14
C THR A 100 -3.95 3.48 11.31
N ALA A 101 -4.50 2.38 10.81
CA ALA A 101 -5.63 2.39 9.89
C ALA A 101 -6.96 2.76 10.56
N SER A 102 -7.06 2.68 11.89
CA SER A 102 -8.25 3.07 12.67
C SER A 102 -9.59 2.50 12.16
N GLY A 103 -9.55 1.32 11.51
CA GLY A 103 -10.73 0.66 10.93
C GLY A 103 -11.09 1.09 9.51
N SER A 104 -10.33 2.01 8.90
CA SER A 104 -10.52 2.44 7.51
C SER A 104 -10.19 1.33 6.52
N LYS A 105 -11.10 1.12 5.57
CA LYS A 105 -10.99 0.08 4.55
C LYS A 105 -10.31 0.59 3.29
N ASN A 106 -10.44 1.89 3.04
CA ASN A 106 -9.79 2.55 1.92
C ASN A 106 -8.85 3.62 2.47
N ILE A 107 -7.58 3.51 2.11
CA ILE A 107 -6.53 4.40 2.59
C ILE A 107 -5.78 4.90 1.37
N THR A 108 -5.58 6.22 1.31
CA THR A 108 -4.78 6.87 0.28
C THR A 108 -3.51 7.38 0.93
N ILE A 109 -2.37 6.90 0.46
CA ILE A 109 -1.07 7.38 0.90
C ILE A 109 -0.53 8.29 -0.19
N THR A 110 -0.06 9.46 0.20
CA THR A 110 0.53 10.44 -0.71
C THR A 110 1.94 10.73 -0.25
N TYR A 111 2.86 10.78 -1.20
CA TYR A 111 4.23 11.24 -0.96
C TYR A 111 4.81 11.82 -2.23
N LYS A 112 5.91 12.55 -2.08
CA LYS A 112 6.71 13.05 -3.19
C LYS A 112 8.06 12.36 -3.21
N VAL A 113 8.57 12.16 -4.41
CA VAL A 113 9.91 11.59 -4.63
C VAL A 113 10.72 12.57 -5.45
N LEU A 114 11.93 12.84 -4.98
CA LEU A 114 12.93 13.57 -5.73
C LEU A 114 13.65 12.62 -6.69
N GLY A 115 13.37 12.74 -7.99
CA GLY A 115 14.01 11.98 -9.05
C GLY A 115 15.32 12.61 -9.52
N LEU A 116 16.22 12.88 -8.58
CA LEU A 116 17.61 13.13 -8.95
C LEU A 116 18.22 11.80 -9.39
N TYR A 117 18.95 11.82 -10.49
CA TYR A 117 19.72 10.69 -10.97
C TYR A 117 21.17 10.87 -10.53
N PRO A 118 21.62 10.28 -9.41
CA PRO A 118 23.05 10.12 -9.16
C PRO A 118 23.60 8.80 -9.73
N ASP A 119 22.72 7.85 -10.06
CA ASP A 119 23.16 6.47 -10.30
C ASP A 119 23.06 6.17 -11.80
N ALA A 120 24.06 6.67 -12.51
CA ALA A 120 24.40 6.27 -13.86
C ALA A 120 24.72 4.76 -13.93
N ALA A 121 23.69 3.92 -13.84
CA ALA A 121 23.54 2.81 -14.78
C ALA A 121 22.98 3.40 -16.09
N ALA A 122 23.73 4.35 -16.66
CA ALA A 122 23.54 4.85 -18.00
C ALA A 122 24.43 3.98 -18.88
N CYS A 123 23.81 2.97 -19.51
CA CYS A 123 24.33 2.16 -20.61
C CYS A 123 25.68 1.45 -20.42
#